data_AF-A0A7J5E5V4-F1
#
_entry.id   AF-A0A7J5E5V4-F1
#
_cell.length_a   1.000
_cell.length_b   1.000
_cell.length_c   1.000
_cell.angle_alpha   90.00
_cell.angle_beta   90.00
_cell.angle_gamma   90.00
#
_symmetry.space_group_name_H-M   'P 1'
#
loop_
_entity.id
_entity.type
_entity.pdbx_description
1 polymer ?
#
loop_
_entity_poly.entity_id
_entity_poly.type
_entity_poly.pdbx_seq_one_letter_code
_entity_poly.pdbx_strand_id
1 'polypeptide(L)'
;MGTVLTDLNQRRERTELILKKVNTLAPLPKILQEVLQLLNDFNTSPHTLAKAISKDQSVVLKILTIANSPFYGLTKRVSSIEFAIMILGYDEIRNIVSALSLMESMKNKSDQYLDQKVFWMHSYLTATIAKKLAMDLGLEKHGEAFIAGLLHDLGISVVHRFMHSDFVSIHDQVAQGVSFNDAEMQVLGLTHGEIGESLLK
;
A
#
# COMPACT_ATOMS: atom_id res chain seq x y z
N MET A 1 35.14 -7.62 11.87
CA MET A 1 33.74 -8.08 12.00
C MET A 1 32.95 -7.28 13.03
N GLY A 2 33.49 -6.94 14.22
CA GLY A 2 32.76 -6.16 15.24
C GLY A 2 32.31 -4.76 14.80
N THR A 3 33.15 -3.97 14.13
CA THR A 3 32.85 -2.57 13.79
C THR A 3 31.77 -2.40 12.71
N VAL A 4 31.71 -3.32 11.74
CA VAL A 4 30.74 -3.28 10.63
C VAL A 4 29.33 -3.65 11.13
N LEU A 5 29.23 -4.61 12.05
CA LEU A 5 27.96 -4.98 12.68
C LEU A 5 27.42 -3.85 13.57
N THR A 6 28.29 -3.10 14.25
CA THR A 6 27.89 -1.95 15.06
C THR A 6 27.34 -0.81 14.20
N ASP A 7 27.93 -0.53 13.05
CA ASP A 7 27.48 0.51 12.10
C ASP A 7 26.12 0.15 11.46
N LEU A 8 25.91 -1.10 11.06
CA LEU A 8 24.64 -1.60 10.54
C LEU A 8 23.49 -1.46 11.56
N ASN A 9 23.73 -1.86 12.82
CA ASN A 9 22.74 -1.74 13.87
C ASN A 9 22.36 -0.27 14.15
N GLN A 10 23.33 0.65 14.12
CA GLN A 10 23.07 2.09 14.28
C GLN A 10 22.20 2.65 13.14
N ARG A 11 22.46 2.25 11.89
CA ARG A 11 21.63 2.67 10.73
C ARG A 11 20.20 2.15 10.86
N ARG A 12 20.03 0.88 11.26
CA ARG A 12 18.72 0.29 11.51
C ARG A 12 17.95 1.05 12.59
N GLU A 13 18.57 1.31 13.74
CA GLU A 13 17.94 2.08 14.82
C GLU A 13 17.53 3.49 14.38
N ARG A 14 18.37 4.18 13.60
CA ARG A 14 18.03 5.48 12.99
C ARG A 14 16.76 5.38 12.15
N THR A 15 16.71 4.40 11.25
CA THR A 15 15.58 4.20 10.33
C THR A 15 14.30 3.90 11.12
N GLU A 16 14.34 2.99 12.10
CA GLU A 16 13.19 2.66 12.95
C GLU A 16 12.65 3.88 13.73
N LEU A 17 13.54 4.77 14.20
CA LEU A 17 13.13 6.02 14.86
C LEU A 17 12.40 6.98 13.91
N ILE A 18 12.78 7.02 12.63
CA ILE A 18 12.08 7.83 11.62
C ILE A 18 10.70 7.21 11.34
N LEU A 19 10.61 5.89 11.20
CA LEU A 19 9.35 5.19 10.91
C LEU A 19 8.29 5.40 11.99
N LYS A 20 8.69 5.46 13.27
CA LYS A 20 7.79 5.82 14.38
C LYS A 20 7.12 7.19 14.19
N LYS A 21 7.79 8.14 13.51
CA LYS A 21 7.24 9.46 13.18
C LYS A 21 6.40 9.45 11.91
N VAL A 22 6.68 8.56 10.96
CA VAL A 22 5.89 8.43 9.73
C VAL A 22 4.45 8.02 10.05
N ASN A 23 4.27 7.09 10.99
CA ASN A 23 2.94 6.64 11.45
C ASN A 23 2.06 7.78 12.00
N THR A 24 2.62 8.93 12.34
CA THR A 24 1.87 10.09 12.86
C THR A 24 1.68 11.21 11.83
N LEU A 25 2.29 11.14 10.64
CA LEU A 25 2.49 12.31 9.76
C LEU A 25 1.85 12.24 8.36
N ALA A 26 1.04 11.22 8.04
CA ALA A 26 0.37 11.15 6.74
C ALA A 26 -1.13 11.51 6.88
N PRO A 27 -1.54 12.77 6.62
CA PRO A 27 -2.94 13.17 6.76
C PRO A 27 -3.79 12.43 5.73
N LEU A 28 -4.67 11.56 6.24
CA LEU A 28 -5.65 10.85 5.44
C LEU A 28 -6.68 11.82 4.84
N PRO A 29 -7.11 11.65 3.58
CA PRO A 29 -8.25 12.38 3.04
C PRO A 29 -9.48 12.23 3.95
N LYS A 30 -10.20 13.32 4.21
CA LYS A 30 -11.38 13.32 5.09
C LYS A 30 -12.42 12.27 4.70
N ILE A 31 -12.60 12.01 3.41
CA ILE A 31 -13.54 10.98 2.91
C ILE A 31 -13.09 9.58 3.37
N LEU A 32 -11.80 9.27 3.27
CA LEU A 32 -11.29 7.97 3.68
C LEU A 32 -11.34 7.81 5.21
N GLN A 33 -11.10 8.89 5.97
CA GLN A 33 -11.31 8.90 7.42
C GLN A 33 -12.79 8.63 7.77
N GLU A 34 -13.73 9.30 7.10
CA GLU A 34 -15.18 9.10 7.30
C GLU A 34 -15.57 7.64 7.00
N VAL A 35 -15.11 7.08 5.88
CA VAL A 35 -15.39 5.70 5.50
C VAL A 35 -14.81 4.72 6.53
N LEU A 36 -13.58 4.92 7.00
CA LEU A 36 -12.97 4.08 8.05
C LEU A 36 -13.71 4.18 9.39
N GLN A 37 -14.21 5.36 9.76
CA GLN A 37 -15.05 5.52 10.96
C GLN A 37 -16.37 4.74 10.84
N LEU A 38 -17.05 4.86 9.70
CA LEU A 38 -18.28 4.11 9.43
C LEU A 38 -18.06 2.60 9.45
N LEU A 39 -16.92 2.13 8.92
CA LEU A 39 -16.56 0.72 8.95
C LEU A 39 -16.32 0.19 10.37
N ASN A 40 -15.95 1.04 11.32
CA ASN A 40 -15.74 0.67 12.73
C ASN A 40 -17.02 0.68 13.58
N ASP A 41 -18.12 1.25 13.08
CA ASP A 41 -19.43 1.21 13.73
C ASP A 41 -20.23 -0.01 13.26
N PHE A 42 -20.51 -0.93 14.18
CA PHE A 42 -21.27 -2.15 13.94
C PHE A 42 -22.72 -1.91 13.48
N ASN A 43 -23.25 -0.69 13.65
CA ASN A 43 -24.61 -0.33 13.24
C ASN A 43 -24.67 0.33 11.85
N THR A 44 -23.53 0.56 11.20
CA THR A 44 -23.49 1.19 9.87
C THR A 44 -24.19 0.31 8.85
N SER A 45 -25.21 0.85 8.17
CA SER A 45 -25.88 0.15 7.05
C SER A 45 -25.06 0.18 5.75
N PRO A 46 -25.21 -0.81 4.84
CA PRO A 46 -24.52 -0.81 3.55
C PRO A 46 -24.82 0.44 2.73
N HIS A 47 -26.06 0.95 2.83
CA HIS A 47 -26.47 2.19 2.16
C HIS A 47 -25.70 3.41 2.68
N THR A 48 -25.56 3.54 4.00
CA THR A 48 -24.81 4.63 4.63
C THR A 48 -23.34 4.61 4.19
N LEU A 49 -22.72 3.43 4.24
CA LEU A 49 -21.33 3.26 3.83
C LEU A 49 -21.14 3.52 2.33
N ALA A 50 -22.04 3.03 1.48
CA ALA A 50 -22.01 3.28 0.05
C ALA A 50 -22.09 4.78 -0.26
N LYS A 51 -22.97 5.51 0.41
CA LYS A 51 -23.11 6.96 0.25
C LYS A 51 -21.84 7.72 0.61
N ALA A 52 -21.12 7.29 1.65
CA ALA A 52 -19.84 7.90 2.03
C ALA A 52 -18.74 7.62 0.98
N ILE A 53 -18.59 6.37 0.55
CA ILE A 53 -17.64 5.97 -0.50
C ILE A 53 -17.92 6.69 -1.82
N SER A 54 -19.20 6.83 -2.19
CA SER A 54 -19.64 7.49 -3.43
C SER A 54 -19.28 8.97 -3.54
N LYS A 55 -18.81 9.61 -2.46
CA LYS A 55 -18.28 10.99 -2.49
C LYS A 55 -16.95 11.10 -3.25
N ASP A 56 -16.22 10.00 -3.42
CA ASP A 56 -14.96 9.96 -4.17
C ASP A 56 -15.04 8.97 -5.33
N GLN A 57 -15.11 9.50 -6.55
CA GLN A 57 -15.23 8.70 -7.77
C GLN A 57 -14.01 7.81 -8.02
N SER A 58 -12.82 8.20 -7.56
CA SER A 58 -11.61 7.39 -7.73
C SER A 58 -11.65 6.16 -6.83
N VAL A 59 -12.12 6.30 -5.59
CA VAL A 59 -12.30 5.19 -4.65
C VAL A 59 -13.40 4.25 -5.14
N VAL A 60 -14.51 4.80 -5.64
CA VAL A 60 -15.60 4.01 -6.25
C VAL A 60 -15.07 3.12 -7.38
N LEU A 61 -14.33 3.70 -8.33
CA LEU A 61 -13.81 2.95 -9.48
C LEU A 61 -12.87 1.82 -9.04
N LYS A 62 -12.01 2.07 -8.06
CA LYS A 62 -11.07 1.05 -7.54
C LYS A 62 -11.81 -0.08 -6.83
N ILE A 63 -12.77 0.23 -5.95
CA ILE A 63 -13.60 -0.78 -5.26
C ILE A 63 -14.40 -1.59 -6.28
N LEU A 64 -15.07 -0.96 -7.25
CA LEU A 64 -15.82 -1.68 -8.27
C LEU A 64 -14.93 -2.54 -9.15
N THR A 65 -13.70 -2.10 -9.46
CA THR A 65 -12.75 -2.91 -10.22
C THR A 65 -12.32 -4.14 -9.44
N ILE A 66 -12.10 -4.00 -8.14
CA ILE A 66 -11.78 -5.12 -7.24
C ILE A 66 -12.99 -6.06 -7.10
N ALA A 67 -14.20 -5.52 -6.93
CA ALA A 67 -15.44 -6.28 -6.79
C ALA A 67 -15.79 -7.09 -8.05
N ASN A 68 -15.53 -6.52 -9.23
CA ASN A 68 -15.71 -7.19 -10.52
C ASN A 68 -14.56 -8.10 -10.92
N SER A 69 -13.52 -8.21 -10.08
CA SER A 69 -12.46 -9.14 -10.37
C SER A 69 -13.00 -10.58 -10.37
N PRO A 70 -12.39 -11.49 -11.14
CA PRO A 70 -12.85 -12.88 -11.18
C PRO A 70 -12.86 -13.60 -9.82
N PHE A 71 -12.15 -13.09 -8.77
CA PHE A 71 -12.12 -13.66 -7.39
C PHE A 71 -13.54 -13.93 -6.89
N TYR A 72 -14.41 -12.94 -6.97
CA TYR A 72 -15.76 -13.07 -6.41
C TYR A 72 -16.67 -13.98 -7.23
N GLY A 73 -16.19 -14.52 -8.36
CA GLY A 73 -16.90 -15.55 -9.14
C GLY A 73 -18.27 -15.11 -9.62
N LEU A 74 -18.51 -13.79 -9.72
CA LEU A 74 -19.84 -13.24 -9.93
C LEU A 74 -20.24 -13.42 -11.40
N THR A 75 -21.39 -14.07 -11.60
CA THR A 75 -22.00 -14.21 -12.93
C THR A 75 -22.54 -12.89 -13.48
N LYS A 76 -22.69 -11.87 -12.62
CA LYS A 76 -23.17 -10.53 -12.98
C LYS A 76 -22.17 -9.48 -12.53
N ARG A 77 -21.97 -8.47 -13.38
CA ARG A 77 -21.11 -7.32 -13.09
C ARG A 77 -21.68 -6.52 -11.92
N VAL A 78 -20.85 -6.23 -10.93
CA VAL A 78 -21.11 -5.30 -9.84
C VAL A 78 -21.07 -3.87 -10.38
N SER A 79 -22.20 -3.16 -10.33
CA SER A 79 -22.32 -1.80 -10.87
C SER A 79 -22.57 -0.73 -9.80
N SER A 80 -22.71 -1.12 -8.53
CA SER A 80 -22.93 -0.19 -7.42
C SER A 80 -22.08 -0.56 -6.20
N ILE A 81 -21.72 0.45 -5.41
CA ILE A 81 -20.95 0.24 -4.18
C ILE A 81 -21.76 -0.52 -3.14
N GLU A 82 -23.06 -0.25 -3.04
CA GLU A 82 -23.93 -0.98 -2.12
C GLU A 82 -23.93 -2.49 -2.42
N PHE A 83 -23.99 -2.87 -3.71
CA PHE A 83 -23.86 -4.26 -4.11
C PHE A 83 -22.44 -4.81 -3.87
N ALA A 84 -21.39 -4.00 -4.08
CA ALA A 84 -20.03 -4.38 -3.73
C ALA A 84 -19.92 -4.68 -2.22
N ILE A 85 -20.44 -3.83 -1.34
CA ILE A 85 -20.40 -4.06 0.12
C ILE A 85 -21.11 -5.36 0.50
N MET A 86 -22.27 -5.65 -0.11
CA MET A 86 -23.02 -6.89 0.17
C MET A 86 -22.27 -8.15 -0.25
N ILE A 87 -21.52 -8.11 -1.35
CA ILE A 87 -20.78 -9.26 -1.86
C ILE A 87 -19.43 -9.42 -1.16
N LEU A 88 -18.70 -8.33 -0.99
CA LEU A 88 -17.35 -8.31 -0.44
C LEU A 88 -17.35 -8.44 1.09
N GLY A 89 -18.38 -7.93 1.75
CA GLY A 89 -18.41 -7.76 3.20
C GLY A 89 -17.64 -6.52 3.66
N TYR A 90 -17.88 -6.14 4.92
CA TYR A 90 -17.31 -4.92 5.51
C TYR A 90 -15.80 -5.01 5.71
N ASP A 91 -15.30 -6.17 6.09
CA ASP A 91 -13.87 -6.37 6.36
C ASP A 91 -13.03 -6.20 5.08
N GLU A 92 -13.52 -6.72 3.95
CA GLU A 92 -12.83 -6.57 2.69
C GLU A 92 -12.90 -5.11 2.18
N ILE A 93 -14.05 -4.45 2.33
CA ILE A 93 -14.15 -3.02 2.04
C ILE A 93 -13.17 -2.22 2.91
N ARG A 94 -13.02 -2.58 4.19
CA ARG A 94 -12.06 -1.97 5.10
C ARG A 94 -10.63 -2.18 4.62
N ASN A 95 -10.26 -3.38 4.24
CA ASN A 95 -8.91 -3.66 3.74
C ASN A 95 -8.59 -2.85 2.47
N ILE A 96 -9.53 -2.79 1.52
CA ILE A 96 -9.38 -2.01 0.29
C ILE A 96 -9.23 -0.52 0.63
N VAL A 97 -10.16 0.02 1.43
CA VAL A 97 -10.15 1.44 1.81
C VAL A 97 -8.87 1.80 2.57
N SER A 98 -8.39 0.95 3.46
CA SER A 98 -7.12 1.12 4.19
C SER A 98 -5.92 1.13 3.26
N ALA A 99 -5.87 0.23 2.27
CA ALA A 99 -4.78 0.23 1.29
C ALA A 99 -4.79 1.51 0.43
N LEU A 100 -5.97 1.94 -0.06
CA LEU A 100 -6.12 3.17 -0.84
C LEU A 100 -5.76 4.43 -0.03
N SER A 101 -6.15 4.42 1.23
CA SER A 101 -5.82 5.44 2.23
C SER A 101 -4.33 5.63 2.39
N LEU A 102 -3.61 4.51 2.50
CA LEU A 102 -2.16 4.51 2.61
C LEU A 102 -1.47 4.97 1.33
N MET A 103 -1.97 4.56 0.16
CA MET A 103 -1.45 5.09 -1.12
C MET A 103 -1.61 6.61 -1.22
N GLU A 104 -2.80 7.13 -0.90
CA GLU A 104 -3.08 8.55 -1.02
C GLU A 104 -2.28 9.38 -0.01
N SER A 105 -2.14 8.86 1.21
CA SER A 105 -1.38 9.53 2.27
C SER A 105 0.12 9.55 1.97
N MET A 106 0.63 8.63 1.15
CA MET A 106 2.03 8.51 0.77
C MET A 106 2.40 9.20 -0.55
N LYS A 107 1.42 9.67 -1.35
CA LYS A 107 1.70 10.45 -2.57
C LYS A 107 2.71 11.57 -2.31
N ASN A 108 3.75 11.61 -3.12
CA ASN A 108 4.77 12.65 -3.10
C ASN A 108 4.85 13.34 -4.47
N LYS A 109 5.69 14.37 -4.60
CA LYS A 109 6.05 14.91 -5.92
C LYS A 109 7.01 13.94 -6.61
N SER A 110 6.84 13.75 -7.92
CA SER A 110 7.84 13.06 -8.73
C SER A 110 9.14 13.85 -8.78
N ASP A 111 10.25 13.15 -8.94
CA ASP A 111 11.57 13.72 -9.25
C ASP A 111 12.31 12.82 -10.26
N GLN A 112 13.60 13.06 -10.45
CA GLN A 112 14.43 12.30 -11.40
C GLN A 112 14.67 10.84 -10.99
N TYR A 113 14.43 10.47 -9.73
CA TYR A 113 14.66 9.14 -9.19
C TYR A 113 13.37 8.31 -9.13
N LEU A 114 12.23 8.95 -8.86
CA LEU A 114 10.94 8.26 -8.75
C LEU A 114 9.79 9.04 -9.39
N ASP A 115 9.25 8.49 -10.48
CA ASP A 115 7.97 8.92 -11.03
C ASP A 115 6.83 8.27 -10.22
N GLN A 116 6.13 9.09 -9.46
CA GLN A 116 5.04 8.66 -8.57
C GLN A 116 3.87 8.03 -9.33
N LYS A 117 3.55 8.50 -10.53
CA LYS A 117 2.45 7.94 -11.33
C LYS A 117 2.81 6.55 -11.83
N VAL A 118 4.04 6.38 -12.33
CA VAL A 118 4.54 5.08 -12.80
C VAL A 118 4.65 4.10 -11.64
N PHE A 119 5.17 4.55 -10.49
CA PHE A 119 5.30 3.74 -9.28
C PHE A 119 3.95 3.18 -8.82
N TRP A 120 2.94 4.04 -8.62
CA TRP A 120 1.63 3.58 -8.18
C TRP A 120 0.89 2.74 -9.23
N MET A 121 1.19 2.95 -10.52
CA MET A 121 0.68 2.08 -11.59
C MET A 121 1.30 0.68 -11.51
N HIS A 122 2.61 0.58 -11.28
CA HIS A 122 3.30 -0.69 -11.05
C HIS A 122 2.66 -1.44 -9.87
N SER A 123 2.50 -0.80 -8.71
CA SER A 123 1.86 -1.41 -7.54
C SER A 123 0.46 -1.94 -7.86
N TYR A 124 -0.35 -1.19 -8.60
CA TYR A 124 -1.69 -1.60 -9.01
C TYR A 124 -1.69 -2.78 -10.01
N LEU A 125 -0.76 -2.79 -10.97
CA LEU A 125 -0.60 -3.88 -11.92
C LEU A 125 -0.13 -5.16 -11.21
N THR A 126 0.86 -5.04 -10.31
CA THR A 126 1.34 -6.15 -9.48
C THR A 126 0.21 -6.73 -8.63
N ALA A 127 -0.60 -5.89 -7.97
CA ALA A 127 -1.80 -6.31 -7.25
C ALA A 127 -2.75 -7.13 -8.13
N THR A 128 -3.02 -6.64 -9.34
CA THR A 128 -3.93 -7.28 -10.30
C THR A 128 -3.39 -8.64 -10.77
N ILE A 129 -2.10 -8.71 -11.07
CA ILE A 129 -1.44 -9.94 -11.51
C ILE A 129 -1.36 -10.95 -10.36
N ALA A 130 -0.94 -10.52 -9.17
CA ALA A 130 -0.87 -11.37 -7.97
C ALA A 130 -2.22 -12.00 -7.66
N LYS A 131 -3.30 -11.22 -7.75
CA LYS A 131 -4.67 -11.70 -7.64
C LYS A 131 -5.00 -12.76 -8.69
N LYS A 132 -4.70 -12.49 -9.96
CA LYS A 132 -4.97 -13.43 -11.07
C LYS A 132 -4.20 -14.74 -10.91
N LEU A 133 -2.95 -14.68 -10.48
CA LEU A 133 -2.12 -15.87 -10.23
C LEU A 133 -2.68 -16.69 -9.06
N ALA A 134 -3.03 -16.04 -7.95
CA ALA A 134 -3.64 -16.72 -6.81
C ALA A 134 -4.94 -17.44 -7.21
N MET A 135 -5.75 -16.80 -8.06
CA MET A 135 -6.93 -17.42 -8.65
C MET A 135 -6.62 -18.63 -9.54
N ASP A 136 -5.66 -18.51 -10.46
CA ASP A 136 -5.32 -19.58 -11.40
C ASP A 136 -4.73 -20.81 -10.69
N LEU A 137 -4.12 -20.59 -9.54
CA LEU A 137 -3.57 -21.62 -8.67
C LEU A 137 -4.61 -22.19 -7.68
N GLY A 138 -5.84 -21.68 -7.67
CA GLY A 138 -6.90 -22.13 -6.75
C GLY A 138 -6.68 -21.73 -5.29
N LEU A 139 -5.94 -20.65 -5.02
CA LEU A 139 -5.73 -20.13 -3.67
C LEU A 139 -6.94 -19.31 -3.21
N GLU A 140 -7.49 -19.64 -2.05
CA GLU A 140 -8.62 -18.92 -1.41
C GLU A 140 -8.27 -17.47 -1.03
N LYS A 141 -6.98 -17.12 -1.02
CA LYS A 141 -6.43 -15.83 -0.54
C LYS A 141 -6.07 -14.84 -1.66
N HIS A 142 -6.67 -14.93 -2.83
CA HIS A 142 -6.51 -13.96 -3.93
C HIS A 142 -6.82 -12.48 -3.57
N GLY A 143 -7.67 -12.20 -2.56
CA GLY A 143 -7.90 -10.84 -2.06
C GLY A 143 -6.68 -10.31 -1.32
N GLU A 144 -6.15 -11.11 -0.39
CA GLU A 144 -4.89 -10.84 0.29
C GLU A 144 -3.73 -10.71 -0.70
N ALA A 145 -3.70 -11.52 -1.77
CA ALA A 145 -2.69 -11.43 -2.83
C ALA A 145 -2.76 -10.09 -3.58
N PHE A 146 -3.96 -9.54 -3.82
CA PHE A 146 -4.11 -8.20 -4.38
C PHE A 146 -3.52 -7.14 -3.44
N ILE A 147 -3.87 -7.20 -2.16
CA ILE A 147 -3.39 -6.22 -1.16
C ILE A 147 -1.87 -6.31 -1.02
N ALA A 148 -1.32 -7.53 -0.96
CA ALA A 148 0.11 -7.77 -0.92
C ALA A 148 0.81 -7.17 -2.14
N GLY A 149 0.29 -7.42 -3.35
CA GLY A 149 0.84 -6.81 -4.57
C GLY A 149 0.69 -5.28 -4.62
N LEU A 150 -0.38 -4.74 -4.03
CA LEU A 150 -0.60 -3.29 -3.98
C LEU A 150 0.37 -2.58 -3.02
N LEU A 151 0.73 -3.25 -1.93
CA LEU A 151 1.53 -2.66 -0.85
C LEU A 151 2.99 -3.15 -0.84
N HIS A 152 3.39 -4.06 -1.74
CA HIS A 152 4.71 -4.72 -1.69
C HIS A 152 5.89 -3.73 -1.67
N ASP A 153 5.78 -2.65 -2.44
CA ASP A 153 6.84 -1.63 -2.57
C ASP A 153 6.57 -0.38 -1.71
N LEU A 154 5.61 -0.43 -0.77
CA LEU A 154 5.23 0.75 0.03
C LEU A 154 6.44 1.40 0.73
N GLY A 155 7.40 0.60 1.20
CA GLY A 155 8.62 1.10 1.83
C GLY A 155 9.43 2.03 0.94
N ILE A 156 9.43 1.83 -0.39
CA ILE A 156 10.11 2.71 -1.35
C ILE A 156 9.50 4.11 -1.28
N SER A 157 8.17 4.22 -1.27
CA SER A 157 7.48 5.52 -1.16
C SER A 157 7.77 6.21 0.18
N VAL A 158 7.95 5.44 1.25
CA VAL A 158 8.26 5.97 2.58
C VAL A 158 9.68 6.52 2.62
N VAL A 159 10.65 5.76 2.12
CA VAL A 159 12.05 6.21 2.04
C VAL A 159 12.15 7.44 1.14
N HIS A 160 11.49 7.43 -0.03
CA HIS A 160 11.47 8.57 -0.95
C HIS A 160 10.97 9.86 -0.30
N ARG A 161 9.89 9.75 0.49
CA ARG A 161 9.22 10.92 1.10
C ARG A 161 9.88 11.40 2.39
N PHE A 162 10.29 10.49 3.26
CA PHE A 162 10.71 10.83 4.63
C PHE A 162 12.22 10.70 4.85
N MET A 163 12.94 10.07 3.93
CA MET A 163 14.38 9.82 3.99
C MET A 163 15.03 10.13 2.64
N HIS A 164 14.64 11.25 2.03
CA HIS A 164 14.97 11.54 0.62
C HIS A 164 16.48 11.55 0.33
N SER A 165 17.32 12.05 1.25
CA SER A 165 18.79 11.98 1.08
C SER A 165 19.32 10.54 1.02
N ASP A 166 18.76 9.66 1.85
CA ASP A 166 19.10 8.24 1.86
C ASP A 166 18.61 7.57 0.58
N PHE A 167 17.42 7.94 0.09
CA PHE A 167 16.88 7.48 -1.19
C PHE A 167 17.81 7.83 -2.36
N VAL A 168 18.32 9.05 -2.41
CA VAL A 168 19.31 9.47 -3.42
C VAL A 168 20.59 8.63 -3.32
N SER A 169 21.10 8.42 -2.10
CA SER A 169 22.31 7.60 -1.90
C SER A 169 22.12 6.15 -2.35
N ILE A 170 20.93 5.57 -2.13
CA ILE A 170 20.58 4.23 -2.64
C ILE A 170 20.63 4.22 -4.17
N HIS A 171 20.00 5.19 -4.83
CA HIS A 171 20.02 5.29 -6.30
C HIS A 171 21.43 5.48 -6.87
N ASP A 172 22.29 6.26 -6.21
CA ASP A 172 23.68 6.45 -6.62
C ASP A 172 24.49 5.16 -6.54
N GLN A 173 24.27 4.34 -5.51
CA GLN A 173 24.90 3.01 -5.39
C GLN A 173 24.38 2.03 -6.45
N VAL A 174 23.07 2.06 -6.72
CA VAL A 174 22.46 1.22 -7.76
C VAL A 174 23.00 1.58 -9.14
N ALA A 175 23.21 2.86 -9.44
CA ALA A 175 23.85 3.32 -10.67
C ALA A 175 25.30 2.83 -10.82
N GLN A 176 25.96 2.46 -9.72
CA GLN A 176 27.30 1.88 -9.68
C GLN A 176 27.29 0.33 -9.73
N GLY A 177 26.11 -0.29 -9.87
CA GLY A 177 25.95 -1.73 -10.03
C GLY A 177 25.67 -2.51 -8.73
N VAL A 178 25.45 -1.82 -7.61
CA VAL A 178 24.98 -2.47 -6.37
C VAL A 178 23.50 -2.86 -6.54
N SER A 179 23.09 -4.02 -6.00
CA SER A 179 21.67 -4.39 -6.03
C SER A 179 20.85 -3.43 -5.16
N PHE A 180 19.57 -3.22 -5.50
CA PHE A 180 18.71 -2.30 -4.74
C PHE A 180 18.63 -2.70 -3.25
N ASN A 181 18.41 -3.99 -2.97
CA ASN A 181 18.34 -4.51 -1.60
C ASN A 181 19.66 -4.34 -0.83
N ASP A 182 20.81 -4.56 -1.49
CA ASP A 182 22.10 -4.38 -0.83
C ASP A 182 22.39 -2.90 -0.55
N ALA A 183 22.02 -2.01 -1.48
CA ALA A 183 22.15 -0.56 -1.29
C ALA A 183 21.26 -0.06 -0.15
N GLU A 184 20.02 -0.53 -0.06
CA GLU A 184 19.13 -0.25 1.07
C GLU A 184 19.71 -0.75 2.39
N MET A 185 20.15 -2.01 2.43
CA MET A 185 20.72 -2.59 3.64
C MET A 185 21.97 -1.80 4.09
N GLN A 186 22.81 -1.39 3.13
CA GLN A 186 23.96 -0.54 3.42
C GLN A 186 23.53 0.83 3.96
N VAL A 187 22.61 1.54 3.30
CA VAL A 187 22.26 2.94 3.67
C VAL A 187 21.35 3.05 4.89
N LEU A 188 20.35 2.16 4.99
CA LEU A 188 19.25 2.23 5.95
C LEU A 188 19.33 1.17 7.05
N GLY A 189 20.08 0.09 6.85
CA GLY A 189 20.05 -1.09 7.74
C GLY A 189 18.73 -1.86 7.70
N LEU A 190 17.87 -1.55 6.72
CA LEU A 190 16.57 -2.16 6.45
C LEU A 190 16.32 -2.14 4.94
N THR A 191 15.66 -3.17 4.44
CA THR A 191 15.10 -3.18 3.08
C THR A 191 13.75 -2.43 3.03
N HIS A 192 13.32 -1.98 1.85
CA HIS A 192 11.96 -1.43 1.69
C HIS A 192 10.87 -2.43 2.10
N GLY A 193 11.11 -3.74 1.94
CA GLY A 193 10.18 -4.78 2.37
C GLY A 193 9.98 -4.78 3.89
N GLU A 194 11.07 -4.73 4.67
CA GLU A 194 11.01 -4.62 6.13
C GLU A 194 10.37 -3.29 6.58
N ILE A 195 10.67 -2.19 5.88
CA ILE A 195 10.05 -0.90 6.13
C ILE A 195 8.54 -0.98 5.88
N GLY A 196 8.11 -1.55 4.76
CA GLY A 196 6.70 -1.76 4.43
C GLY A 196 6.00 -2.62 5.48
N GLU A 197 6.61 -3.72 5.89
CA GLU A 197 6.09 -4.60 6.96
C GLU A 197 5.87 -3.83 8.27
N SER A 198 6.81 -2.96 8.67
CA SER A 198 6.72 -2.19 9.91
C SER A 198 5.55 -1.19 9.96
N LEU A 199 5.02 -0.80 8.80
CA LEU A 199 3.88 0.11 8.67
C LEU A 199 2.53 -0.61 8.66
N LEU A 200 2.55 -1.94 8.44
CA LEU A 200 1.36 -2.78 8.34
C LEU A 200 1.11 -3.59 9.63
N LYS A 201 2.02 -3.51 10.60
CA LYS A 201 1.90 -4.06 11.96
C LYS A 201 1.22 -3.05 12.89
#